data_AF-A0A4R3MH09-F1
#
_entry.id   AF-A0A4R3MH09-F1
#
_cell.length_a   1.000
_cell.length_b   1.000
_cell.length_c   1.000
_cell.angle_alpha   90.00
_cell.angle_beta   90.00
_cell.angle_gamma   90.00
#
_symmetry.space_group_name_H-M   'P 1'
#
loop_
_entity.id
_entity.type
_entity.pdbx_description
1 polymer ?
#
loop_
_entity_poly.entity_id
_entity_poly.type
_entity_poly.pdbx_seq_one_letter_code
_entity_poly.pdbx_strand_id
1 'polypeptide(L)'
;MKGNEGSLVNIYLLLVIIVLNALVILCQIELDQHYKVTIPRMVTTILIISSLIYRLYFLYGINHFFLMTLLCITFLLIVSIKDIKNKEVPMNYLLLTIIMGFVLVWINPNVTLIESLVGGGIGVSLMILGVITRNAIGQGDGLVVMAIGILVGWQMTLAILSYGLIISACYSGYLLIIKRKSRKTKIPFVPFLFIASMIMYLL
;
A
#
# COMPACT_ATOMS: atom_id res chain seq x y z
N MET A 1 24.81 -11.78 28.08
CA MET A 1 24.86 -11.04 26.80
C MET A 1 23.51 -10.97 26.03
N LYS A 2 22.44 -11.70 26.42
CA LYS A 2 21.11 -11.61 25.80
C LYS A 2 20.31 -10.30 26.04
N GLY A 3 20.73 -9.46 27.01
CA GLY A 3 20.02 -8.23 27.35
C GLY A 3 20.19 -7.08 26.34
N ASN A 4 21.31 -7.06 25.60
CA ASN A 4 21.64 -5.94 24.70
C ASN A 4 20.96 -6.08 23.32
N GLU A 5 20.78 -7.31 22.84
CA GLU A 5 20.12 -7.58 21.55
C GLU A 5 18.63 -7.21 21.58
N GLY A 6 17.93 -7.51 22.68
CA GLY A 6 16.54 -7.10 22.87
C GLY A 6 16.37 -5.58 22.98
N SER A 7 17.34 -4.88 23.59
CA SER A 7 17.33 -3.42 23.68
C SER A 7 17.49 -2.77 22.30
N LEU A 8 18.44 -3.26 21.49
CA LEU A 8 18.66 -2.76 20.13
C LEU A 8 17.44 -2.97 19.23
N VAL A 9 16.84 -4.16 19.25
CA VAL A 9 15.62 -4.48 18.48
C VAL A 9 14.48 -3.50 18.82
N ASN A 10 14.29 -3.20 20.10
CA ASN A 10 13.26 -2.25 20.54
C ASN A 10 13.55 -0.81 20.07
N ILE A 11 14.82 -0.40 20.05
CA ILE A 11 15.23 0.92 19.52
C ILE A 11 14.95 1.00 18.02
N TYR A 12 15.29 -0.02 17.23
CA TYR A 12 14.99 -0.05 15.80
C TYR A 12 13.47 0.00 15.53
N LEU A 13 12.68 -0.78 16.27
CA LEU A 13 11.23 -0.77 16.14
C LEU A 13 10.64 0.61 16.47
N LEU A 14 11.13 1.26 17.52
CA LEU A 14 10.71 2.61 17.90
C LEU A 14 11.04 3.63 16.80
N LEU A 15 12.25 3.58 16.24
CA LEU A 15 12.66 4.45 15.13
C LEU A 15 11.76 4.26 13.91
N VAL A 16 11.45 3.01 13.56
CA VAL A 16 10.54 2.68 12.44
C VAL A 16 9.15 3.28 12.67
N ILE A 17 8.59 3.11 13.87
CA ILE A 17 7.28 3.68 14.23
C ILE A 17 7.31 5.21 14.11
N ILE A 18 8.35 5.87 14.62
CA ILE A 18 8.48 7.33 14.57
C ILE A 18 8.55 7.80 13.11
N VAL A 19 9.42 7.20 12.29
CA VAL A 19 9.61 7.59 10.89
C VAL A 19 8.32 7.40 10.08
N LEU A 20 7.62 6.28 10.24
CA LEU A 20 6.39 6.01 9.50
C LEU A 20 5.25 6.95 9.90
N ASN A 21 5.07 7.20 11.19
CA ASN A 21 4.10 8.19 11.65
C ASN A 21 4.44 9.57 11.08
N ALA A 22 5.71 9.99 11.10
CA ALA A 22 6.13 11.26 10.52
C ALA A 22 5.82 11.34 9.01
N LEU A 23 6.10 10.29 8.23
CA LEU A 23 5.80 10.25 6.80
C LEU A 23 4.29 10.40 6.52
N VAL A 24 3.44 9.68 7.25
CA VAL A 24 1.99 9.78 7.05
C VAL A 24 1.45 11.14 7.49
N ILE A 25 1.95 11.71 8.59
CA ILE A 25 1.57 13.06 9.02
C ILE A 25 1.99 14.10 7.98
N LEU A 26 3.22 14.03 7.46
CA LEU A 26 3.69 14.92 6.40
C LEU A 26 2.82 14.81 5.14
N CYS A 27 2.45 13.59 4.74
CA CYS A 27 1.50 13.39 3.65
C CYS A 27 0.13 14.01 3.95
N GLN A 28 -0.36 13.91 5.18
CA GLN A 28 -1.62 14.54 5.57
C GLN A 28 -1.53 16.06 5.50
N ILE A 29 -0.45 16.68 6.00
CA ILE A 29 -0.20 18.13 5.97
C ILE A 29 -0.05 18.65 4.53
N GLU A 30 0.64 17.92 3.65
CA GLU A 30 0.77 18.26 2.23
C GLU A 30 -0.60 18.32 1.54
N LEU A 31 -1.48 17.35 1.83
CA LEU A 31 -2.84 17.29 1.28
C LEU A 31 -3.79 18.38 1.78
N ASP A 32 -3.31 19.19 2.71
CA ASP A 32 -4.13 19.95 3.62
C ASP A 32 -3.97 21.45 3.52
N GLN A 33 -2.85 21.88 2.94
CA GLN A 33 -2.76 23.20 2.33
C GLN A 33 -3.94 23.46 1.36
N HIS A 34 -4.62 22.40 0.90
CA HIS A 34 -5.86 22.45 0.12
C HIS A 34 -7.17 22.12 0.91
N TYR A 35 -7.12 21.44 2.07
CA TYR A 35 -8.30 20.99 2.83
C TYR A 35 -7.99 20.89 4.35
N LYS A 36 -8.64 21.66 5.23
CA LYS A 36 -8.36 21.72 6.69
C LYS A 36 -8.32 20.34 7.41
N VAL A 37 -7.17 19.90 7.94
CA VAL A 37 -7.04 18.78 8.91
C VAL A 37 -7.29 19.29 10.29
N THR A 38 -8.05 18.47 11.00
CA THR A 38 -8.31 18.59 12.42
C THR A 38 -7.31 17.74 13.19
N ILE A 39 -6.73 18.29 14.26
CA ILE A 39 -5.81 17.60 15.18
C ILE A 39 -6.31 16.18 15.58
N PRO A 40 -7.61 15.94 15.86
CA PRO A 40 -8.11 14.60 16.16
C PRO A 40 -7.84 13.55 15.07
N ARG A 41 -7.88 13.91 13.78
CA ARG A 41 -7.62 12.96 12.67
C ARG A 41 -6.16 12.51 12.63
N MET A 42 -5.22 13.40 12.95
CA MET A 42 -3.80 13.04 13.00
C MET A 42 -3.55 12.06 14.14
N VAL A 43 -4.09 12.36 15.33
CA VAL A 43 -3.92 11.50 16.52
C VAL A 43 -4.49 10.10 16.29
N THR A 44 -5.69 9.98 15.70
CA THR A 44 -6.27 8.66 15.42
C THR A 44 -5.44 7.87 14.41
N THR A 45 -4.91 8.54 13.38
CA THR A 45 -4.05 7.88 12.37
C THR A 45 -2.78 7.33 13.02
N ILE A 46 -2.16 8.11 13.92
CA ILE A 46 -0.92 7.72 14.62
C ILE A 46 -1.14 6.47 15.47
N LEU A 47 -2.24 6.42 16.23
CA LEU A 47 -2.55 5.28 17.09
C LEU A 47 -2.79 4.00 16.29
N ILE A 48 -3.49 4.10 15.16
CA ILE A 48 -3.76 2.96 14.28
C ILE A 48 -2.47 2.42 13.67
N ILE A 49 -1.63 3.30 13.09
CA ILE A 49 -0.36 2.90 12.48
C ILE A 49 0.55 2.25 13.52
N SER A 50 0.69 2.86 14.69
CA SER A 50 1.54 2.34 15.75
C SER A 50 1.07 0.96 16.22
N SER A 51 -0.24 0.78 16.45
CA SER A 51 -0.83 -0.52 16.80
C SER A 51 -0.62 -1.58 15.73
N LEU A 52 -0.78 -1.22 14.46
CA LEU A 52 -0.57 -2.10 13.32
C LEU A 52 0.90 -2.56 13.23
N ILE A 53 1.86 -1.65 13.38
CA ILE A 53 3.29 -1.98 13.34
C ILE A 53 3.65 -2.93 14.47
N TYR A 54 3.16 -2.69 15.69
CA TYR A 54 3.39 -3.59 16.83
C TYR A 54 2.80 -4.98 16.58
N ARG A 55 1.61 -5.06 15.98
CA ARG A 55 1.00 -6.36 15.64
C ARG A 55 1.80 -7.11 14.58
N LEU A 56 2.25 -6.44 13.52
CA LEU A 56 3.09 -7.04 12.49
C LEU A 56 4.45 -7.49 13.06
N TYR A 57 5.04 -6.71 13.97
CA TYR A 57 6.26 -7.08 14.67
C TYR A 57 6.05 -8.33 15.54
N PHE A 58 4.91 -8.43 16.25
CA PHE A 58 4.60 -9.62 17.05
C PHE A 58 4.39 -10.87 16.18
N LEU A 59 3.83 -10.73 14.97
CA LEU A 59 3.58 -11.85 14.06
C LEU A 59 4.84 -12.34 13.35
N TYR A 60 5.67 -11.41 12.84
CA TYR A 60 6.77 -11.74 11.94
C TYR A 60 8.16 -11.58 12.57
N GLY A 61 8.28 -10.80 13.65
CA GLY A 61 9.56 -10.32 14.16
C GLY A 61 10.24 -9.35 13.19
N ILE A 62 11.46 -8.89 13.52
CA ILE A 62 12.27 -8.11 12.58
C ILE A 62 12.94 -9.09 11.60
N ASN A 63 12.36 -9.22 10.41
CA ASN A 63 12.91 -9.98 9.30
C ASN A 63 12.66 -9.28 7.95
N HIS A 64 13.19 -9.83 6.86
CA HIS A 64 13.03 -9.26 5.51
C HIS A 64 11.56 -9.22 5.06
N PHE A 65 10.76 -10.19 5.49
CA PHE A 65 9.33 -10.24 5.18
C PHE A 65 8.55 -9.10 5.86
N PHE A 66 8.86 -8.80 7.13
CA PHE A 66 8.33 -7.68 7.88
C PHE A 66 8.66 -6.35 7.20
N LEU A 67 9.90 -6.15 6.75
CA LEU A 67 10.32 -4.94 6.04
C LEU A 67 9.54 -4.73 4.73
N MET A 68 9.40 -5.77 3.91
CA MET A 68 8.64 -5.69 2.66
C MET A 68 7.14 -5.43 2.90
N THR A 69 6.56 -6.13 3.88
CA THR A 69 5.17 -5.94 4.29
C THR A 69 4.93 -4.50 4.73
N LEU A 70 5.81 -3.98 5.57
CA LEU A 70 5.76 -2.62 6.08
C LEU A 70 5.86 -1.57 4.97
N LEU A 71 6.78 -1.76 4.01
CA LEU A 71 6.92 -0.88 2.85
C LEU A 71 5.68 -0.93 1.97
N CYS A 72 5.16 -2.12 1.67
CA CYS A 72 3.97 -2.31 0.84
C CYS A 72 2.75 -1.61 1.45
N ILE A 73 2.50 -1.85 2.73
CA ILE A 73 1.41 -1.26 3.50
C ILE A 73 1.52 0.26 3.56
N THR A 74 2.72 0.78 3.85
CA THR A 74 2.95 2.22 3.94
C THR A 74 2.74 2.90 2.59
N PHE A 75 3.28 2.32 1.51
CA PHE A 75 3.08 2.82 0.15
C PHE A 75 1.60 2.85 -0.21
N LEU A 76 0.89 1.73 -0.05
CA LEU A 76 -0.54 1.63 -0.35
C LEU A 76 -1.38 2.58 0.52
N LEU A 77 -1.03 2.80 1.78
CA LEU A 77 -1.70 3.76 2.66
C LEU A 77 -1.56 5.19 2.12
N ILE A 78 -0.33 5.63 1.82
CA ILE A 78 -0.06 6.98 1.31
C ILE A 78 -0.78 7.20 -0.02
N VAL A 79 -0.64 6.28 -0.96
CA VAL A 79 -1.29 6.40 -2.28
C VAL A 79 -2.81 6.29 -2.15
N SER A 80 -3.35 5.46 -1.26
CA SER A 80 -4.80 5.39 -0.98
C SER A 80 -5.34 6.73 -0.49
N ILE A 81 -4.64 7.41 0.44
CA ILE A 81 -5.06 8.72 0.94
C ILE A 81 -5.05 9.75 -0.21
N LYS A 82 -4.01 9.76 -1.05
CA LYS A 82 -3.92 10.66 -2.21
C LYS A 82 -4.95 10.31 -3.30
N ASP A 83 -5.27 9.04 -3.52
CA ASP A 83 -6.25 8.57 -4.50
C ASP A 83 -7.68 8.97 -4.08
N ILE A 84 -8.02 8.87 -2.79
CA ILE A 84 -9.32 9.31 -2.26
C ILE A 84 -9.51 10.82 -2.41
N LYS A 85 -8.49 11.61 -2.08
CA LYS A 85 -8.59 13.08 -2.10
C LYS A 85 -8.42 13.68 -3.50
N ASN A 86 -7.35 13.30 -4.19
CA ASN A 86 -6.89 13.96 -5.42
C ASN A 86 -7.00 13.07 -6.66
N LYS A 87 -7.22 11.75 -6.52
CA LYS A 87 -7.21 10.76 -7.62
C LYS A 87 -5.89 10.74 -8.40
N GLU A 88 -4.79 10.94 -7.68
CA GLU A 88 -3.44 11.03 -8.23
C GLU A 88 -2.52 10.01 -7.57
N VAL A 89 -1.60 9.47 -8.38
CA VAL A 89 -0.52 8.60 -7.90
C VAL A 89 0.75 9.43 -7.79
N PRO A 90 1.28 9.65 -6.57
CA PRO A 90 2.44 10.49 -6.38
C PRO A 90 3.72 9.79 -6.85
N MET A 91 4.35 10.35 -7.88
CA MET A 91 5.46 9.71 -8.60
C MET A 91 6.70 9.46 -7.72
N ASN A 92 6.96 10.32 -6.75
CA ASN A 92 8.06 10.18 -5.80
C ASN A 92 7.95 8.90 -4.95
N TYR A 93 6.78 8.62 -4.37
CA TYR A 93 6.58 7.40 -3.58
C TYR A 93 6.53 6.15 -4.45
N LEU A 94 6.02 6.26 -5.68
CA LEU A 94 6.01 5.17 -6.66
C LEU A 94 7.45 4.74 -7.01
N LEU A 95 8.29 5.69 -7.42
CA LEU A 95 9.67 5.42 -7.79
C LEU A 95 10.48 4.89 -6.61
N LEU A 96 10.29 5.47 -5.42
CA LEU A 96 10.93 4.97 -4.20
C LEU A 96 10.60 3.50 -3.95
N THR A 97 9.33 3.12 -4.09
CA THR A 97 8.86 1.75 -3.87
C THR A 97 9.46 0.77 -4.89
N ILE A 98 9.55 1.17 -6.15
CA ILE A 98 10.16 0.36 -7.21
C ILE A 98 11.66 0.14 -6.93
N ILE A 99 12.39 1.22 -6.60
CA ILE A 99 13.82 1.15 -6.28
C ILE A 99 14.04 0.24 -5.06
N MET A 100 13.27 0.45 -3.99
CA MET A 100 13.35 -0.38 -2.78
C MET A 100 13.00 -1.84 -3.05
N GLY A 101 12.01 -2.11 -3.92
CA GLY A 101 11.67 -3.46 -4.35
C GLY A 101 12.86 -4.16 -4.99
N PHE A 102 13.51 -3.54 -5.97
CA PHE A 102 14.70 -4.12 -6.60
C PHE A 102 15.87 -4.31 -5.62
N VAL A 103 16.09 -3.38 -4.69
CA VAL A 103 17.15 -3.53 -3.67
C VAL A 103 16.85 -4.70 -2.74
N LEU A 104 15.60 -4.84 -2.29
CA LEU A 104 15.21 -5.86 -1.32
C LEU A 104 15.11 -7.27 -1.92
N VAL A 105 14.93 -7.41 -3.24
CA VAL A 105 15.00 -8.71 -3.94
C VAL A 105 16.31 -9.43 -3.68
N TRP A 106 17.43 -8.72 -3.53
CA TRP A 106 18.74 -9.32 -3.26
C TRP A 106 18.89 -9.87 -1.85
N ILE A 107 18.01 -9.45 -0.94
CA ILE A 107 18.06 -9.79 0.49
C ILE A 107 16.89 -10.71 0.88
N ASN A 108 15.81 -10.70 0.12
CA ASN A 108 14.66 -11.55 0.38
C ASN A 108 14.76 -12.90 -0.36
N PRO A 109 14.92 -14.03 0.36
CA PRO A 109 14.96 -15.34 -0.28
C PRO A 109 13.60 -15.79 -0.86
N ASN A 110 12.50 -15.15 -0.46
CA ASN A 110 11.15 -15.54 -0.86
C ASN A 110 10.68 -14.92 -2.18
N VAL A 111 11.40 -13.93 -2.71
CA VAL A 111 11.03 -13.24 -3.95
C VAL A 111 12.27 -13.15 -4.83
N THR A 112 12.25 -13.90 -5.93
CA THR A 112 13.31 -13.84 -6.94
C THR A 112 13.14 -12.62 -7.85
N LEU A 113 14.23 -12.21 -8.51
CA LEU A 113 14.19 -11.13 -9.50
C LEU A 113 13.16 -11.39 -10.61
N ILE A 114 13.03 -12.64 -11.05
CA ILE A 114 12.06 -13.04 -12.06
C ILE A 114 10.64 -12.84 -11.51
N GLU A 115 10.36 -13.26 -10.29
CA GLU A 115 9.04 -13.08 -9.67
C GLU A 115 8.66 -11.62 -9.50
N SER A 116 9.62 -10.75 -9.14
CA SER A 116 9.41 -9.29 -9.10
C SER A 116 9.14 -8.70 -10.48
N LEU A 117 9.86 -9.12 -11.51
CA LEU A 117 9.63 -8.64 -12.88
C LEU A 117 8.28 -9.11 -13.43
N VAL A 118 7.91 -10.37 -13.19
CA VAL A 118 6.59 -10.90 -13.53
C VAL A 118 5.50 -10.15 -12.75
N GLY A 119 5.73 -9.87 -11.46
CA GLY A 119 4.85 -9.05 -10.63
C GLY A 119 4.64 -7.66 -11.22
N GLY A 120 5.72 -6.98 -11.59
CA GLY A 120 5.66 -5.69 -12.29
C GLY A 120 4.92 -5.77 -13.62
N GLY A 121 5.13 -6.87 -14.36
CA GLY A 121 4.46 -7.16 -15.62
C GLY A 121 2.93 -7.26 -15.51
N ILE A 122 2.39 -7.68 -14.35
CA ILE A 122 0.95 -7.66 -14.09
C ILE A 122 0.42 -6.22 -14.12
N GLY A 123 1.13 -5.29 -13.48
CA GLY A 123 0.78 -3.87 -13.50
C GLY A 123 0.84 -3.27 -14.91
N VAL A 124 1.89 -3.59 -15.66
CA VAL A 124 2.01 -3.18 -17.08
C VAL A 124 0.85 -3.74 -17.92
N SER A 125 0.47 -5.00 -17.68
CA SER A 125 -0.66 -5.62 -18.37
C SER A 125 -1.98 -4.89 -18.10
N LEU A 126 -2.21 -4.45 -16.85
CA LEU A 126 -3.37 -3.61 -16.52
C LEU A 126 -3.34 -2.25 -17.22
N MET A 127 -2.16 -1.64 -17.37
CA MET A 127 -2.04 -0.38 -18.12
C MET A 127 -2.38 -0.58 -19.61
N ILE A 128 -1.90 -1.66 -20.22
CA ILE A 128 -2.22 -2.01 -21.61
C ILE A 128 -3.74 -2.23 -21.77
N LEU A 129 -4.36 -2.97 -20.85
CA LEU A 129 -5.82 -3.14 -20.82
C LEU A 129 -6.55 -1.81 -20.67
N GLY A 130 -6.02 -0.88 -19.88
CA GLY A 130 -6.54 0.49 -19.75
C GLY A 130 -6.55 1.24 -21.07
N VAL A 131 -5.48 1.17 -21.85
CA VAL A 131 -5.41 1.79 -23.19
C VAL A 131 -6.43 1.16 -24.15
N ILE A 132 -6.51 -0.18 -24.19
CA ILE A 132 -7.44 -0.92 -25.06
C ILE A 132 -8.90 -0.59 -24.71
N THR A 133 -9.22 -0.45 -23.41
CA THR A 133 -10.57 -0.16 -22.92
C THR A 133 -10.93 1.33 -22.95
N ARG A 134 -10.17 2.16 -23.69
CA ARG A 134 -10.38 3.62 -23.80
C ARG A 134 -10.35 4.32 -22.44
N ASN A 135 -9.38 3.96 -21.60
CA ASN A 135 -9.17 4.47 -20.23
C ASN A 135 -10.31 4.18 -19.26
N ALA A 136 -11.06 3.09 -19.46
CA ALA A 136 -12.01 2.61 -18.46
C ALA A 136 -11.29 2.15 -17.18
N ILE A 137 -10.11 1.56 -17.32
CA ILE A 137 -9.21 1.22 -16.21
C ILE A 137 -8.22 2.37 -16.00
N GLY A 138 -8.01 2.77 -14.74
CA GLY A 138 -7.09 3.85 -14.40
C GLY A 138 -5.65 3.47 -14.68
N GLN A 139 -4.96 4.24 -15.53
CA GLN A 139 -3.52 4.03 -15.77
C GLN A 139 -2.68 4.14 -14.48
N GLY A 140 -3.12 4.99 -13.54
CA GLY A 140 -2.52 5.10 -12.21
C GLY A 140 -2.62 3.81 -11.39
N ASP A 141 -3.74 3.10 -11.48
CA ASP A 141 -3.92 1.83 -10.77
C ASP A 141 -2.92 0.77 -11.26
N GLY A 142 -2.66 0.73 -12.57
CA GLY A 142 -1.65 -0.13 -13.17
C GLY A 142 -0.24 0.18 -12.68
N LEU A 143 0.12 1.46 -12.50
CA LEU A 143 1.40 1.87 -11.91
C LEU A 143 1.53 1.41 -10.46
N VAL A 144 0.48 1.56 -9.65
CA VAL A 144 0.46 1.08 -8.26
C VAL A 144 0.63 -0.44 -8.20
N VAL A 145 -0.08 -1.18 -9.06
CA VAL A 145 0.04 -2.65 -9.16
C VAL A 145 1.43 -3.06 -9.61
N MET A 146 2.06 -2.31 -10.53
CA MET A 146 3.43 -2.56 -10.96
C MET A 146 4.42 -2.39 -9.79
N ALA A 147 4.29 -1.32 -9.00
CA ALA A 147 5.19 -1.07 -7.88
C ALA A 147 5.08 -2.12 -6.77
N ILE A 148 3.86 -2.52 -6.39
CA ILE A 148 3.69 -3.64 -5.45
C ILE A 148 4.17 -4.95 -6.07
N GLY A 149 3.93 -5.17 -7.37
CA GLY A 149 4.44 -6.26 -8.18
C GLY A 149 5.93 -6.52 -8.00
N ILE A 150 6.71 -5.46 -8.19
CA ILE A 150 8.16 -5.49 -8.06
C ILE A 150 8.58 -5.74 -6.60
N LEU A 151 7.84 -5.17 -5.64
CA LEU A 151 8.17 -5.27 -4.22
C LEU A 151 7.88 -6.66 -3.62
N VAL A 152 6.71 -7.25 -3.92
CA VAL A 152 6.19 -8.43 -3.21
C VAL A 152 6.12 -9.69 -4.08
N GLY A 153 6.42 -9.59 -5.37
CA GLY A 153 6.33 -10.69 -6.33
C GLY A 153 4.93 -10.90 -6.89
N TRP A 154 4.82 -11.78 -7.88
CA TRP A 154 3.60 -11.94 -8.67
C TRP A 154 2.46 -12.65 -7.92
N GLN A 155 2.76 -13.67 -7.10
CA GLN A 155 1.74 -14.43 -6.37
C GLN A 155 0.95 -13.53 -5.43
N MET A 156 1.69 -12.77 -4.61
CA MET A 156 1.11 -11.86 -3.64
C MET A 156 0.39 -10.69 -4.33
N THR A 157 0.94 -10.21 -5.46
CA THR A 157 0.30 -9.15 -6.26
C THR A 157 -1.02 -9.60 -6.86
N LEU A 158 -1.10 -10.81 -7.42
CA LEU A 158 -2.36 -11.38 -7.89
C LEU A 158 -3.35 -11.53 -6.75
N ALA A 159 -2.93 -12.03 -5.58
CA ALA A 159 -3.80 -12.16 -4.43
C ALA A 159 -4.37 -10.79 -4.00
N ILE A 160 -3.51 -9.79 -3.79
CA ILE A 160 -3.92 -8.43 -3.42
C ILE A 160 -4.86 -7.83 -4.47
N LEU A 161 -4.54 -8.00 -5.76
CA LEU A 161 -5.36 -7.51 -6.87
C LEU A 161 -6.74 -8.19 -6.88
N SER A 162 -6.80 -9.52 -6.76
CA SER A 162 -8.04 -10.28 -6.76
C SER A 162 -8.94 -9.91 -5.58
N TYR A 163 -8.40 -9.87 -4.36
CA TYR A 163 -9.16 -9.45 -3.17
C TYR A 163 -9.60 -7.98 -3.30
N GLY A 164 -8.73 -7.10 -3.79
CA GLY A 164 -9.07 -5.70 -4.03
C GLY A 164 -10.21 -5.52 -5.02
N LEU A 165 -10.21 -6.29 -6.12
CA LEU A 165 -11.29 -6.31 -7.11
C LEU A 165 -12.61 -6.82 -6.51
N ILE A 166 -12.58 -7.88 -5.70
CA ILE A 166 -13.78 -8.40 -5.02
C ILE A 166 -14.36 -7.35 -4.07
N ILE A 167 -13.53 -6.74 -3.21
CA ILE A 167 -13.97 -5.71 -2.26
C ILE A 167 -14.53 -4.49 -3.02
N SER A 168 -13.84 -4.07 -4.08
CA SER A 168 -14.29 -2.96 -4.93
C SER A 168 -15.63 -3.27 -5.61
N ALA A 169 -15.83 -4.48 -6.11
CA ALA A 169 -17.08 -4.92 -6.72
C ALA A 169 -18.23 -4.93 -5.71
N CYS A 170 -18.02 -5.46 -4.50
CA CYS A 170 -19.01 -5.44 -3.42
C CYS A 170 -19.40 -3.99 -3.06
N TYR A 171 -18.42 -3.11 -2.89
CA TYR A 171 -18.66 -1.70 -2.55
C TYR A 171 -19.38 -0.94 -3.67
N SER A 172 -19.00 -1.19 -4.93
CA SER A 172 -19.64 -0.61 -6.11
C SER A 172 -21.09 -1.10 -6.25
N GLY A 173 -21.34 -2.38 -6.03
CA GLY A 173 -22.68 -2.96 -5.99
C GLY A 173 -23.55 -2.33 -4.90
N TYR A 174 -23.02 -2.18 -3.69
CA TYR A 174 -23.68 -1.47 -2.59
C TYR A 174 -24.05 -0.03 -2.97
N LEU A 175 -23.14 0.72 -3.60
CA LEU A 175 -23.38 2.10 -4.04
C LEU A 175 -24.46 2.20 -5.14
N LEU A 176 -24.49 1.25 -6.06
CA LEU A 176 -25.47 1.22 -7.15
C LEU A 176 -26.87 0.85 -6.65
N ILE A 177 -26.97 -0.19 -5.81
CA ILE A 177 -28.26 -0.75 -5.36
C ILE A 177 -28.88 0.13 -4.28
N ILE A 178 -28.10 0.49 -3.24
CA ILE A 178 -28.63 1.15 -2.04
C ILE A 178 -28.54 2.67 -2.17
N LYS A 179 -27.38 3.20 -2.59
CA LYS A 179 -27.20 4.66 -2.71
C LYS A 179 -27.64 5.24 -4.06
N ARG A 180 -28.14 4.41 -4.98
CA ARG A 180 -28.60 4.78 -6.33
C ARG A 180 -27.61 5.72 -7.06
N LYS A 181 -26.31 5.56 -6.82
CA LYS A 181 -25.30 6.38 -7.50
C LYS A 181 -25.25 6.05 -8.99
N SER A 182 -24.93 7.05 -9.80
CA SER A 182 -24.75 6.83 -11.24
C SER A 182 -23.54 5.93 -11.51
N ARG A 183 -23.67 5.04 -12.50
CA ARG A 183 -22.60 4.17 -13.03
C ARG A 183 -21.35 4.94 -13.48
N LYS A 184 -21.45 6.26 -13.67
CA LYS A 184 -20.32 7.15 -14.03
C LYS A 184 -19.52 7.64 -12.83
N THR A 185 -19.90 7.29 -11.60
CA THR A 185 -19.17 7.70 -10.40
C THR A 185 -17.82 6.98 -10.39
N LYS A 186 -16.73 7.74 -10.58
CA LYS A 186 -15.37 7.21 -10.50
C LYS A 186 -15.03 6.91 -9.03
N ILE A 187 -14.82 5.63 -8.71
CA ILE A 187 -14.47 5.15 -7.37
C ILE A 187 -12.95 4.96 -7.31
N PRO A 188 -12.26 5.49 -6.29
CA PRO A 188 -10.82 5.27 -6.10
C PRO A 188 -10.56 3.78 -5.84
N PHE A 189 -9.63 3.17 -6.59
CA PHE A 189 -9.38 1.72 -6.53
C PHE A 189 -8.30 1.35 -5.51
N VAL A 190 -7.28 2.20 -5.35
CA VAL A 190 -6.13 1.95 -4.47
C VAL A 190 -6.51 1.67 -3.00
N PRO A 191 -7.55 2.32 -2.41
CA PRO A 191 -7.99 1.98 -1.06
C PRO A 191 -8.44 0.51 -0.90
N PHE A 192 -8.98 -0.11 -1.95
CA PHE A 192 -9.36 -1.51 -1.89
C PHE A 192 -8.15 -2.44 -1.97
N LEU A 193 -7.12 -2.06 -2.74
CA LEU A 193 -5.83 -2.76 -2.73
C LEU A 193 -5.17 -2.68 -1.35
N PHE A 194 -5.23 -1.51 -0.70
CA PHE A 194 -4.74 -1.34 0.66
C PHE A 194 -5.46 -2.28 1.65
N ILE A 195 -6.80 -2.32 1.64
CA ILE A 195 -7.57 -3.22 2.50
C ILE A 195 -7.26 -4.69 2.19
N ALA A 196 -7.14 -5.06 0.91
CA ALA A 196 -6.76 -6.41 0.53
C ALA A 196 -5.36 -6.79 1.08
N SER A 197 -4.38 -5.89 0.99
CA SER A 197 -3.06 -6.12 1.57
C SER A 197 -3.10 -6.29 3.09
N MET A 198 -3.92 -5.50 3.79
CA MET A 198 -4.13 -5.65 5.24
C MET A 198 -4.64 -7.05 5.59
N ILE A 199 -5.66 -7.52 4.86
CA ILE A 199 -6.25 -8.83 5.10
C ILE A 199 -5.21 -9.93 4.87
N MET A 200 -4.48 -9.86 3.76
CA MET A 200 -3.52 -10.91 3.40
C MET A 200 -2.29 -10.97 4.31
N TYR A 201 -1.85 -9.85 4.88
CA TYR A 201 -0.69 -9.79 5.79
C TYR A 201 -1.04 -9.88 7.29
N LEU A 202 -2.33 -9.91 7.65
CA LEU A 202 -2.76 -10.02 9.04
C LEU A 202 -3.46 -11.34 9.38
N LEU A 203 -3.86 -12.10 8.35
CA LEU A 203 -4.36 -13.48 8.47
C LEU A 203 -3.20 -14.47 8.40
#